data_AF-I6SGD2-F1
#
_entry.id   AF-I6SGD2-F1
#
_cell.length_a   1.000
_cell.length_b   1.000
_cell.length_c   1.000
_cell.angle_alpha   90.00
_cell.angle_beta   90.00
_cell.angle_gamma   90.00
#
_symmetry.space_group_name_H-M   'P 1'
#
loop_
_entity.id
_entity.type
_entity.pdbx_description
1 polymer ?
#
loop_
_entity_poly.entity_id
_entity_poly.type
_entity_poly.pdbx_seq_one_letter_code
_entity_poly.pdbx_strand_id
1 'polypeptide(L)' 'MMVQIEEALEKRELIKVTLLQNTDEIPEEVAGILEETVRCQVVQIIGRVLVLYKPSSKEKYQRISKEVNAI' A
#
# COMPACT_ATOMS: atom_id res chain seq x y z
N MET A 1 0.35 4.86 -13.01
CA MET A 1 0.23 3.78 -12.01
C MET A 1 0.71 4.21 -10.63
N MET A 2 1.99 4.57 -10.43
CA MET A 2 2.53 5.01 -9.12
C MET A 2 1.67 6.11 -8.45
N VAL A 3 1.35 7.18 -9.18
CA VAL A 3 0.51 8.29 -8.70
C VAL A 3 -0.86 7.81 -8.21
N GLN A 4 -1.45 6.82 -8.86
CA GLN A 4 -2.77 6.31 -8.47
C GLN A 4 -2.70 5.51 -7.15
N ILE A 5 -1.59 4.80 -6.93
CA ILE A 5 -1.33 4.09 -5.67
C ILE A 5 -1.13 5.10 -4.54
N GLU A 6 -0.34 6.15 -4.77
CA GLU A 6 -0.14 7.24 -3.82
C GLU A 6 -1.45 7.95 -3.46
N GLU A 7 -2.26 8.32 -4.46
CA GLU A 7 -3.54 8.98 -4.22
C GLU A 7 -4.55 8.07 -3.49
N ALA A 8 -4.51 6.77 -3.78
CA ALA A 8 -5.36 5.79 -3.11
C ALA A 8 -4.94 5.62 -1.64
N LEU A 9 -3.64 5.52 -1.37
CA LEU A 9 -3.08 5.48 -0.02
C LEU A 9 -3.38 6.77 0.75
N GLU A 10 -3.21 7.95 0.16
CA GLU A 10 -3.50 9.22 0.84
C GLU A 10 -4.98 9.35 1.27
N LYS A 11 -5.92 8.70 0.57
CA LYS A 11 -7.35 8.75 0.90
C LYS A 11 -7.81 7.62 1.82
N ARG A 12 -7.10 6.49 1.87
CA ARG A 12 -7.57 5.25 2.51
C ARG A 12 -6.62 4.68 3.56
N GLU A 13 -5.37 5.12 3.56
CA GLU A 13 -4.23 4.66 4.35
C GLU A 13 -3.83 3.19 4.14
N LEU A 14 -4.78 2.32 3.78
CA LEU A 14 -4.60 0.90 3.55
C LEU A 14 -5.30 0.51 2.24
N ILE A 15 -4.57 -0.13 1.33
CA ILE A 15 -5.12 -0.62 0.06
C ILE A 15 -4.60 -2.02 -0.27
N LYS A 16 -5.36 -2.73 -1.11
CA LYS A 16 -4.92 -3.98 -1.73
C LYS A 16 -4.62 -3.75 -3.20
N VAL A 17 -3.44 -4.16 -3.64
CA VAL A 17 -2.99 -4.14 -5.03
C VAL A 17 -2.83 -5.58 -5.48
N THR A 18 -3.49 -5.94 -6.58
CA THR A 18 -3.40 -7.30 -7.14
C THR A 18 -2.54 -7.28 -8.37
N LEU A 19 -1.53 -8.14 -8.41
CA LEU A 19 -0.75 -8.40 -9.62
C LEU A 19 -1.57 -9.26 -10.58
N LEU A 20 -1.52 -8.90 -11.87
CA LEU A 20 -2.17 -9.70 -12.91
C LEU A 20 -1.61 -11.12 -12.90
N GLN A 21 -2.40 -12.10 -13.35
CA GLN A 21 -1.97 -13.50 -13.34
C GLN A 21 -0.98 -13.82 -14.47
N ASN A 22 -0.96 -13.00 -15.53
CA ASN A 22 -0.16 -13.22 -16.74
C ASN A 22 1.11 -12.35 -16.80
N THR A 23 1.58 -11.85 -15.67
CA THR A 23 2.88 -11.16 -15.55
C THR A 23 3.92 -12.12 -15.01
N ASP A 24 5.17 -11.91 -15.44
CA ASP A 24 6.35 -12.56 -14.89
C ASP A 24 6.79 -11.94 -13.56
N GLU A 25 6.22 -10.78 -13.17
CA GLU A 25 6.50 -10.12 -11.90
C GLU A 25 6.16 -10.96 -10.67
N ILE A 26 7.15 -11.05 -9.78
CA ILE A 26 7.09 -11.74 -8.49
C ILE A 26 6.57 -10.75 -7.43
N PRO A 27 5.55 -11.13 -6.61
CA PRO A 27 4.97 -10.26 -5.59
C PRO A 27 5.99 -9.62 -4.65
N GLU A 28 6.99 -10.37 -4.23
CA GLU A 28 8.05 -9.94 -3.32
C GLU A 28 8.97 -8.88 -3.94
N GLU A 29 9.28 -9.00 -5.23
CA GLU A 29 10.09 -8.00 -5.94
C GLU A 29 9.30 -6.71 -6.14
N VAL A 30 8.03 -6.81 -6.52
CA VAL A 30 7.15 -5.65 -6.66
C VAL A 30 6.92 -4.97 -5.32
N ALA A 31 6.81 -5.73 -4.23
CA ALA A 31 6.72 -5.19 -2.88
C ALA A 31 7.91 -4.26 -2.59
N GLY A 32 9.15 -4.72 -2.80
CA GLY A 32 10.35 -3.90 -2.60
C GLY A 32 10.35 -2.63 -3.44
N ILE A 33 10.00 -2.73 -4.72
CA ILE A 33 9.89 -1.57 -5.61
C ILE A 33 8.87 -0.56 -5.09
N LEU A 34 7.69 -1.03 -4.65
CA LEU A 34 6.64 -0.16 -4.13
C LEU A 34 7.06 0.54 -2.83
N GLU A 35 7.72 -0.16 -1.91
CA GLU A 35 8.23 0.46 -0.68
C GLU A 35 9.24 1.56 -0.97
N GLU A 36 10.17 1.34 -1.92
CA GLU A 36 11.18 2.34 -2.29
C GLU A 36 10.57 3.54 -3.02
N THR A 37 9.66 3.28 -3.97
CA THR A 37 9.16 4.32 -4.89
C THR A 37 7.99 5.11 -4.31
N VAL A 38 7.00 4.43 -3.73
CA VAL A 38 5.77 5.02 -3.17
C VAL A 38 5.99 5.45 -1.71
N ARG A 39 7.08 4.99 -1.07
CA ARG A 39 7.37 5.21 0.35
C ARG A 39 6.19 4.77 1.22
N CYS A 40 5.67 3.58 0.94
CA CYS A 40 4.66 2.90 1.72
C CYS A 40 5.27 1.66 2.37
N GLN A 41 4.50 0.99 3.24
CA GLN A 41 4.86 -0.27 3.85
C GLN A 41 4.01 -1.39 3.27
N VAL A 42 4.63 -2.49 2.88
CA VAL A 42 3.93 -3.72 2.48
C VAL A 42 3.67 -4.52 3.75
N VAL A 43 2.46 -4.42 4.30
CA VAL A 43 2.12 -5.07 5.56
C VAL A 43 1.83 -6.56 5.41
N GLN A 44 1.45 -6.99 4.19
CA GLN A 44 1.17 -8.39 3.91
C GLN A 44 1.23 -8.70 2.41
N ILE A 45 1.67 -9.92 2.08
CA ILE A 45 1.57 -10.51 0.75
C ILE A 45 0.69 -11.77 0.85
N ILE A 46 -0.38 -11.83 0.05
CA ILE A 46 -1.31 -12.97 0.01
C ILE A 46 -1.42 -13.47 -1.43
N GLY A 47 -0.62 -14.47 -1.77
CA GLY A 47 -0.48 -14.92 -3.15
C GLY A 47 -0.04 -13.75 -4.04
N ARG A 48 -0.89 -13.32 -4.97
CA ARG A 48 -0.63 -12.18 -5.88
C ARG A 48 -1.18 -10.83 -5.38
N VAL A 49 -1.69 -10.77 -4.15
CA VAL A 49 -2.26 -9.56 -3.57
C VAL A 49 -1.30 -8.96 -2.55
N LEU A 50 -0.91 -7.71 -2.78
CA LEU A 50 -0.10 -6.90 -1.90
C LEU A 50 -1.00 -5.99 -1.06
N VAL A 51 -0.84 -6.02 0.26
CA VAL A 51 -1.51 -5.09 1.17
C VAL A 51 -0.53 -3.99 1.53
N LEU A 52 -0.85 -2.76 1.14
CA LEU A 52 0.00 -1.60 1.31
C LEU A 52 -0.60 -0.66 2.34
N TYR A 53 0.25 -0.11 3.21
CA TYR A 53 -0.10 0.87 4.23
C TYR A 53 0.77 2.12 4.12
N LYS A 54 0.17 3.30 4.29
CA LYS A 54 0.88 4.56 4.47
C LYS A 54 -0.01 5.53 5.23
N PRO A 55 0.44 6.13 6.36
CA PRO A 55 -0.31 7.16 7.04
C PRO A 55 -0.64 8.32 6.10
N SER A 56 -1.88 8.81 6.16
CA SER A 56 -2.30 9.94 5.34
C SER A 56 -1.63 11.23 5.81
N SER A 57 -1.26 12.10 4.88
CA SER A 57 -0.75 13.44 5.19
C SER A 57 -1.89 14.39 5.62
N LYS A 58 -3.13 14.09 5.22
CA LYS A 58 -4.33 14.87 5.54
C LYS A 58 -5.05 14.27 6.75
N GLU A 59 -5.22 15.07 7.79
CA GLU A 59 -5.89 14.69 9.03
C GLU A 59 -7.28 14.06 8.81
N LYS A 60 -8.06 14.59 7.86
CA LYS A 60 -9.40 14.07 7.53
C LYS A 60 -9.41 12.60 7.05
N TYR A 61 -8.28 12.07 6.59
CA TYR A 61 -8.14 10.70 6.12
C TYR A 61 -7.31 9.83 7.06
N GLN A 62 -6.77 10.39 8.15
CA GLN A 62 -6.03 9.65 9.18
C GLN A 62 -7.01 8.93 10.12
N ARG A 63 -7.47 7.75 9.72
CA ARG A 63 -8.37 6.90 10.50
C ARG A 63 -7.59 5.71 11.07
N ILE A 64 -6.97 4.94 10.19
CA ILE A 64 -6.23 3.72 10.53
C ILE A 64 -5.00 4.07 11.36
N SER A 65 -4.25 5.09 10.97
CA SER A 65 -3.09 5.55 11.75
C SER A 65 -3.45 6.00 13.17
N LYS A 66 -4.60 6.68 13.35
CA LYS A 66 -5.07 7.11 14.67
C LYS A 66 -5.53 5.93 15.53
N GLU A 67 -6.27 4.99 14.94
CA GLU A 67 -6.76 3.80 15.65
C GLU A 67 -5.61 2.89 16.09
N VAL A 68 -4.62 2.64 15.24
CA VAL A 68 -3.47 1.77 15.57
C VAL A 68 -2.57 2.40 16.64
N ASN A 69 -2.33 3.71 16.59
CA ASN A 69 -1.49 4.39 17.58
C ASN A 69 -2.16 4.55 18.96
N ALA A 70 -3.47 4.31 19.06
CA ALA A 70 -4.23 4.42 20.30
C ALA A 70 -4.27 3.11 21.12
N ILE A 71 -3.74 2.02 20.56
CA ILE A 71 -3.63 0.68 21.20
C ILE A 71 -2.23 0.55 21.80
#